data_AF-A0A494UQG8-F1
#
_entry.id   AF-A0A494UQG8-F1
#
_cell.length_a   1.000
_cell.length_b   1.000
_cell.length_c   1.000
_cell.angle_alpha   90.00
_cell.angle_beta   90.00
_cell.angle_gamma   90.00
#
_symmetry.space_group_name_H-M   'P 1'
#
loop_
_entity.id
_entity.type
_entity.pdbx_description
1 polymer ?
#
loop_
_entity_poly.entity_id
_entity_poly.type
_entity_poly.pdbx_seq_one_letter_code
_entity_poly.pdbx_strand_id
1 'polypeptide(L)'
;MNWVERAAELRQWSRGGVRAPHKPLLLLYALGRFQRDADDELAYSAVEDDLKRLLEEYGPTNRTSPAYPFHHLVGDGVWEVRSDRGSGSPGTGVRELRTTHAAGRLAPELRAALRRERSLLSRMARALLDANFPPSLHAELCEAVGLESAPAEVALRTTAGRRRDGRMRELVLTAYEYRCAFCGYDGRIGPVAAGLEAAHVRWWAFDGPDDVDNGLCLCSLHHKLFDKGVLGVGDGHRVLVSQSFVGHSAAARAQVTDLSGRPLLGPQPGTAPVAASHRDWHTAQVFRGAPRPARTAPSPA
;
A
#
# COMPACT_ATOMS: atom_id res chain seq x y z
N MET A 1 24.91 -9.61 -9.52
CA MET A 1 24.14 -9.06 -8.38
C MET A 1 22.69 -8.96 -8.82
N ASN A 2 21.76 -9.59 -8.10
CA ASN A 2 20.34 -9.52 -8.45
C ASN A 2 19.70 -8.31 -7.77
N TRP A 3 19.51 -7.23 -8.52
CA TRP A 3 18.92 -5.99 -8.01
C TRP A 3 17.42 -6.12 -7.70
N VAL A 4 16.72 -7.04 -8.36
CA VAL A 4 15.29 -7.28 -8.13
C VAL A 4 15.07 -7.93 -6.77
N GLU A 5 15.84 -8.98 -6.46
CA GLU A 5 15.83 -9.62 -5.13
C GLU A 5 16.19 -8.62 -4.03
N ARG A 6 17.25 -7.84 -4.23
CA ARG A 6 17.66 -6.82 -3.26
C ARG A 6 16.60 -5.75 -3.00
N ALA A 7 15.83 -5.37 -4.02
CA ALA A 7 14.72 -4.44 -3.86
C ALA A 7 13.55 -5.08 -3.09
N ALA A 8 13.27 -6.37 -3.29
CA ALA A 8 12.25 -7.08 -2.54
C ALA A 8 12.65 -7.30 -1.06
N GLU A 9 13.94 -7.49 -0.79
CA GLU A 9 14.48 -7.85 0.52
C GLU A 9 15.09 -6.67 1.31
N LEU A 10 14.68 -5.43 1.01
CA LEU A 10 15.15 -4.26 1.77
C LEU A 10 14.96 -4.49 3.27
N ARG A 11 16.00 -4.17 4.06
CA ARG A 11 15.94 -4.35 5.52
C ARG A 11 14.97 -3.37 6.14
N GLN A 12 13.81 -3.90 6.50
CA GLN A 12 12.73 -3.17 7.14
C GLN A 12 12.56 -3.63 8.58
N TRP A 13 12.04 -2.75 9.42
CA TRP A 13 11.61 -3.15 10.75
C TRP A 13 10.33 -3.98 10.63
N SER A 14 10.36 -5.22 11.11
CA SER A 14 9.30 -6.22 10.89
C SER A 14 8.69 -6.80 12.17
N ARG A 15 8.82 -6.11 13.31
CA ARG A 15 8.33 -6.65 14.58
C ARG A 15 6.81 -6.56 14.68
N GLY A 16 6.16 -7.68 14.98
CA GLY A 16 4.73 -7.72 15.32
C GLY A 16 3.77 -7.46 14.15
N GLY A 17 4.21 -7.70 12.90
CA GLY A 17 3.37 -7.48 11.72
C GLY A 17 3.13 -6.01 11.37
N VAL A 18 3.88 -5.09 11.97
CA VAL A 18 3.77 -3.65 11.68
C VAL A 18 4.41 -3.31 10.35
N ARG A 19 3.75 -2.46 9.58
CA ARG A 19 4.21 -2.01 8.27
C ARG A 19 5.30 -0.95 8.40
N ALA A 20 6.38 -1.05 7.62
CA ALA A 20 7.46 -0.07 7.61
C ALA A 20 7.84 0.40 6.19
N PRO A 21 6.91 1.00 5.42
CA PRO A 21 7.09 1.28 3.99
C PRO A 21 8.09 2.41 3.66
N HIS A 22 8.77 2.99 4.65
CA HIS A 22 9.67 4.13 4.53
C HIS A 22 10.76 3.95 3.48
N LYS A 23 11.51 2.85 3.56
CA LYS A 23 12.59 2.54 2.61
C LYS A 23 12.04 2.18 1.22
N PRO A 24 11.01 1.30 1.11
CA PRO A 24 10.35 1.06 -0.17
C PRO A 24 9.86 2.33 -0.87
N LEU A 25 9.19 3.24 -0.15
CA LEU A 25 8.70 4.51 -0.73
C LEU A 25 9.84 5.41 -1.19
N LEU A 26 10.92 5.54 -0.40
CA LEU A 26 12.10 6.28 -0.82
C LEU A 26 12.74 5.68 -2.08
N LEU A 27 12.85 4.35 -2.16
CA LEU A 27 13.44 3.71 -3.33
C LEU A 27 12.53 3.83 -4.57
N LEU A 28 11.21 3.69 -4.43
CA LEU A 28 10.26 3.93 -5.52
C LEU A 28 10.35 5.38 -6.03
N TYR A 29 10.38 6.34 -5.10
CA TYR A 29 10.61 7.76 -5.43
C TYR A 29 11.91 7.96 -6.19
N ALA A 30 13.01 7.38 -5.71
CA ALA A 30 14.31 7.48 -6.35
C ALA A 30 14.35 6.86 -7.76
N LEU A 31 13.66 5.72 -7.97
CA LEU A 31 13.54 5.10 -9.29
C LEU A 31 12.75 5.98 -10.26
N GLY A 32 11.65 6.62 -9.79
CA GLY A 32 10.87 7.56 -10.59
C GLY A 32 11.68 8.80 -10.99
N ARG A 33 12.47 9.34 -10.06
CA ARG A 33 13.40 10.45 -10.33
C ARG A 33 14.48 10.05 -11.33
N PHE A 34 15.09 8.88 -11.15
CA PHE A 34 16.09 8.35 -12.08
C PHE A 34 15.54 8.11 -13.49
N GLN A 35 14.28 7.66 -13.61
CA GLN A 35 13.63 7.47 -14.93
C GLN A 35 13.52 8.79 -15.70
N ARG A 36 13.32 9.90 -14.99
CA ARG A 36 13.21 11.24 -15.58
C ARG A 36 14.57 11.84 -15.88
N ASP A 37 15.52 11.71 -14.96
CA ASP A 37 16.89 12.20 -15.08
C ASP A 37 17.85 11.25 -14.35
N ALA A 38 18.67 10.55 -15.12
CA ALA A 38 19.60 9.52 -14.62
C ALA A 38 20.78 10.11 -13.81
N ASP A 39 21.01 11.41 -13.93
CA ASP A 39 22.09 12.14 -13.26
C ASP A 39 21.56 13.05 -12.14
N ASP A 40 20.26 12.96 -11.83
CA ASP A 40 19.63 13.71 -10.76
C ASP A 40 20.25 13.42 -9.39
N GLU A 41 20.23 14.43 -8.53
CA GLU A 41 20.67 14.39 -7.15
C GLU A 41 19.52 14.79 -6.25
N LEU A 42 19.13 13.89 -5.35
CA LEU A 42 17.95 14.08 -4.53
C LEU A 42 18.36 14.78 -3.24
N ALA A 43 18.41 16.11 -3.30
CA ALA A 43 18.60 16.96 -2.13
C ALA A 43 17.58 16.62 -1.04
N TYR A 44 18.05 16.40 0.19
CA TYR A 44 17.19 15.98 1.30
C TYR A 44 16.00 16.91 1.51
N SER A 45 16.18 18.23 1.34
CA SER A 45 15.09 19.21 1.47
C SER A 45 13.95 19.00 0.48
N ALA A 46 14.21 18.53 -0.74
CA ALA A 46 13.18 18.19 -1.71
C ALA A 46 12.54 16.84 -1.40
N VAL A 47 13.37 15.85 -1.06
CA VAL A 47 12.91 14.50 -0.69
C VAL A 47 12.03 14.54 0.55
N GLU A 48 12.33 15.42 1.50
CA GLU A 48 11.64 15.49 2.79
C GLU A 48 10.14 15.73 2.61
N ASP A 49 9.74 16.73 1.84
CA ASP A 49 8.33 17.06 1.64
C ASP A 49 7.62 16.00 0.77
N ASP A 50 8.28 15.51 -0.28
CA ASP A 50 7.72 14.50 -1.18
C ASP A 50 7.50 13.17 -0.47
N LEU A 51 8.52 12.69 0.26
CA LEU A 51 8.44 11.44 1.01
C LEU A 51 7.48 11.55 2.19
N LYS A 52 7.38 12.73 2.83
CA LYS A 52 6.38 12.96 3.88
C LYS A 52 4.96 12.77 3.34
N ARG A 53 4.64 13.32 2.17
CA ARG A 53 3.32 13.12 1.54
C ARG A 53 3.07 11.65 1.21
N LEU A 54 4.06 10.96 0.65
CA LEU A 54 3.97 9.51 0.38
C LEU A 54 3.78 8.70 1.67
N LEU A 55 4.41 9.08 2.78
CA LEU A 55 4.26 8.41 4.08
C LEU A 55 2.90 8.67 4.71
N GLU A 56 2.39 9.89 4.61
CA GLU A 56 1.02 10.23 5.04
C GLU A 56 -0.03 9.50 4.18
N GLU A 57 0.29 9.26 2.91
CA GLU A 57 -0.61 8.58 1.97
C GLU A 57 -0.50 7.05 1.97
N TYR A 58 0.65 6.44 2.23
CA TYR A 58 0.82 4.99 2.07
C TYR A 58 1.46 4.33 3.29
N GLY A 59 1.86 5.11 4.29
CA GLY A 59 2.38 4.64 5.57
C GLY A 59 1.30 4.30 6.61
N PRO A 60 1.69 3.61 7.70
CA PRO A 60 0.85 3.52 8.90
C PRO A 60 0.69 4.90 9.56
N THR A 61 -0.28 5.04 10.45
CA THR A 61 -0.64 6.32 11.12
C THR A 61 0.44 6.88 12.05
N ASN A 62 1.45 6.09 12.40
CA ASN A 62 2.54 6.53 13.26
C ASN A 62 3.41 7.56 12.54
N ARG A 63 3.65 8.71 13.20
CA ARG A 63 4.55 9.74 12.66
C ARG A 63 5.97 9.19 12.55
N THR A 64 6.53 9.31 11.36
CA THR A 64 7.93 8.97 11.09
C THR A 64 8.61 10.09 10.30
N SER A 65 9.93 10.16 10.41
CA SER A 65 10.72 11.18 9.73
C SER A 65 11.29 10.63 8.42
N PRO A 66 11.19 11.37 7.30
CA PRO A 66 11.91 11.08 6.06
C PRO A 66 13.44 10.91 6.23
N ALA A 67 14.03 11.51 7.27
CA ALA A 67 15.46 11.36 7.57
C ALA A 67 15.88 9.91 7.85
N TYR A 68 14.99 9.11 8.46
CA TYR A 68 15.31 7.74 8.82
C TYR A 68 15.54 6.84 7.60
N PRO A 69 14.60 6.69 6.63
CA PRO A 69 14.88 5.93 5.41
C PRO A 69 16.00 6.56 4.58
N PHE A 70 16.14 7.89 4.55
CA PHE A 70 17.20 8.57 3.79
C PHE A 70 18.60 8.17 4.24
N HIS A 71 18.81 8.04 5.55
CA HIS A 71 20.05 7.53 6.13
C HIS A 71 20.18 6.01 5.99
N HIS A 72 19.16 5.24 6.42
CA HIS A 72 19.30 3.79 6.57
C HIS A 72 19.24 3.00 5.26
N LEU A 73 18.71 3.57 4.17
CA LEU A 73 18.71 2.91 2.86
C LEU A 73 20.13 2.73 2.30
N VAL A 74 21.09 3.54 2.75
CA VAL A 74 22.52 3.37 2.40
C VAL A 74 23.01 1.97 2.73
N GLY A 75 22.58 1.44 3.88
CA GLY A 75 22.98 0.10 4.32
C GLY A 75 22.48 -1.02 3.40
N ASP A 76 21.42 -0.79 2.61
CA ASP A 76 20.88 -1.81 1.69
C ASP A 76 21.65 -1.86 0.36
N GLY A 77 22.63 -0.97 0.15
CA GLY A 77 23.52 -1.00 -1.02
C GLY A 77 22.86 -0.58 -2.33
N VAL A 78 21.67 0.02 -2.26
CA VAL A 78 20.90 0.55 -3.41
C VAL A 78 20.93 2.08 -3.46
N TRP A 79 21.49 2.71 -2.43
CA TRP A 79 21.44 4.15 -2.19
C TRP A 79 22.78 4.65 -1.65
N GLU A 80 23.19 5.83 -2.08
CA GLU A 80 24.32 6.57 -1.54
C GLU A 80 23.87 7.97 -1.11
N VAL A 81 24.53 8.52 -0.10
CA VAL A 81 24.32 9.91 0.33
C VAL A 81 25.66 10.63 0.30
N ARG A 82 25.64 11.86 -0.20
CA ARG A 82 26.74 12.81 -0.16
C ARG A 82 26.31 14.06 0.59
N SER A 83 27.26 14.78 1.14
CA SER A 83 27.04 16.04 1.83
C SER A 83 28.28 16.93 1.68
N ASP A 84 28.20 18.16 2.16
CA ASP A 84 29.35 19.07 2.24
C ASP A 84 30.52 18.50 3.06
N ARG A 85 30.27 17.49 3.90
CA ARG A 85 31.30 16.78 4.69
C ARG A 85 31.95 15.61 3.96
N GLY A 86 31.57 15.37 2.71
CA GLY A 86 32.08 14.27 1.89
C GLY A 86 31.06 13.15 1.68
N SER A 87 31.57 11.94 1.42
CA SER A 87 30.74 10.76 1.19
C SER A 87 30.20 10.19 2.50
N GLY A 88 28.95 9.72 2.45
CA GLY A 88 28.27 9.13 3.59
C GLY A 88 27.17 10.03 4.14
N SER A 89 26.11 9.40 4.66
CA SER A 89 25.03 10.11 5.32
C SER A 89 25.52 10.64 6.68
N PRO A 90 25.23 11.92 7.03
CA PRO A 90 25.63 12.49 8.30
C PRO A 90 24.77 12.00 9.48
N GLY A 91 23.82 11.09 9.25
CA GLY A 91 22.94 10.53 10.28
C GLY A 91 21.46 10.83 10.02
N THR A 92 20.63 10.61 11.03
CA THR A 92 19.17 10.82 10.98
C THR A 92 18.72 12.20 11.49
N GLY A 93 19.67 13.06 11.89
CA GLY A 93 19.38 14.39 12.37
C GLY A 93 18.90 15.31 11.23
N VAL A 94 17.61 15.67 11.23
CA VAL A 94 17.00 16.55 10.19
C VAL A 94 17.78 17.86 10.01
N ARG A 95 18.16 18.52 11.11
CA ARG A 95 18.96 19.75 11.06
C ARG A 95 20.28 19.51 10.36
N GLU A 96 20.95 18.41 10.68
CA GLU A 96 22.25 18.09 10.12
C GLU A 96 22.15 17.83 8.62
N LEU A 97 21.23 16.96 8.18
CA LEU A 97 20.95 16.68 6.77
C LEU A 97 20.68 17.96 5.96
N ARG A 98 19.93 18.91 6.53
CA ARG A 98 19.67 20.21 5.88
C ARG A 98 20.91 21.10 5.83
N THR A 99 21.62 21.25 6.95
CA THR A 99 22.77 22.17 7.05
C THR A 99 23.99 21.74 6.26
N THR A 100 24.15 20.43 6.01
CA THR A 100 25.26 19.90 5.21
C THR A 100 24.86 19.63 3.75
N HIS A 101 23.69 20.15 3.33
CA HIS A 101 23.12 19.94 1.99
C HIS A 101 23.15 18.48 1.55
N ALA A 102 22.74 17.57 2.45
CA ALA A 102 22.81 16.15 2.18
C ALA A 102 21.91 15.81 0.98
N ALA A 103 22.46 15.03 0.05
CA ALA A 103 21.77 14.63 -1.15
C ALA A 103 21.99 13.15 -1.44
N GLY A 104 20.94 12.50 -1.90
CA GLY A 104 20.90 11.07 -2.12
C GLY A 104 20.83 10.70 -3.59
N ARG A 105 21.41 9.55 -3.93
CA ARG A 105 21.38 8.99 -5.29
C ARG A 105 21.26 7.48 -5.21
N LEU A 106 20.75 6.86 -6.27
CA LEU A 106 20.88 5.42 -6.44
C LEU A 106 22.37 5.04 -6.46
N ALA A 107 22.71 3.90 -5.86
CA ALA A 107 24.10 3.43 -5.79
C ALA A 107 24.74 3.38 -7.21
N PRO A 108 26.04 3.69 -7.37
CA PRO A 108 26.69 3.77 -8.68
C PRO A 108 26.51 2.51 -9.54
N GLU A 109 26.64 1.33 -8.94
CA GLU A 109 26.49 0.04 -9.62
C GLU A 109 25.03 -0.22 -10.04
N LEU A 110 24.08 0.25 -9.24
CA LEU A 110 22.65 0.19 -9.58
C LEU A 110 22.35 1.14 -10.76
N ARG A 111 22.84 2.38 -10.72
CA ARG A 111 22.69 3.33 -11.84
C ARG A 111 23.29 2.77 -13.13
N ALA A 112 24.48 2.18 -13.07
CA ALA A 112 25.11 1.52 -14.21
C ALA A 112 24.26 0.35 -14.75
N ALA A 113 23.69 -0.47 -13.86
CA ALA A 113 22.82 -1.57 -14.26
C ALA A 113 21.51 -1.08 -14.91
N LEU A 114 20.88 -0.04 -14.34
CA LEU A 114 19.65 0.56 -14.88
C LEU A 114 19.88 1.21 -16.26
N ARG A 115 21.04 1.84 -16.49
CA ARG A 115 21.42 2.37 -17.81
C ARG A 115 21.63 1.26 -18.84
N ARG A 116 22.19 0.12 -18.41
CA ARG A 116 22.47 -1.03 -19.28
C ARG A 116 21.20 -1.79 -19.66
N GLU A 117 20.23 -1.90 -18.75
CA GLU A 117 19.03 -2.70 -18.91
C GLU A 117 17.78 -1.93 -18.47
N ARG A 118 17.10 -1.26 -19.42
CA ARG A 118 15.94 -0.40 -19.12
C ARG A 118 14.79 -1.13 -18.42
N SER A 119 14.57 -2.41 -18.74
CA SER A 119 13.52 -3.25 -18.10
C SER A 119 13.81 -3.58 -16.63
N LEU A 120 15.04 -3.35 -16.14
CA LEU A 120 15.39 -3.55 -14.74
C LEU A 120 14.61 -2.61 -13.82
N LEU A 121 14.42 -1.36 -14.23
CA LEU A 121 13.70 -0.36 -13.43
C LEU A 121 12.27 -0.81 -13.13
N SER A 122 11.53 -1.19 -14.16
CA SER A 122 10.14 -1.65 -14.02
C SER A 122 10.03 -2.94 -13.22
N ARG A 123 10.98 -3.87 -13.36
CA ARG A 123 11.02 -5.11 -12.55
C ARG A 123 11.32 -4.83 -11.08
N MET A 124 12.25 -3.93 -10.78
CA MET A 124 12.55 -3.53 -9.40
C MET A 124 11.37 -2.80 -8.76
N ALA A 125 10.77 -1.85 -9.48
CA ALA A 125 9.57 -1.15 -9.02
C ALA A 125 8.43 -2.14 -8.75
N ARG A 126 8.22 -3.10 -9.65
CA ARG A 126 7.20 -4.15 -9.46
C ARG A 126 7.47 -5.02 -8.24
N ALA A 127 8.71 -5.48 -8.06
CA ALA A 127 9.09 -6.29 -6.90
C ALA A 127 8.93 -5.51 -5.58
N LEU A 128 9.28 -4.23 -5.55
CA LEU A 128 9.05 -3.35 -4.39
C LEU A 128 7.56 -3.21 -4.08
N LEU A 129 6.74 -3.00 -5.11
CA LEU A 129 5.30 -2.86 -4.96
C LEU A 129 4.68 -4.16 -4.42
N ASP A 130 4.93 -5.29 -5.08
CA ASP A 130 4.41 -6.60 -4.71
C ASP A 130 4.80 -7.02 -3.28
N ALA A 131 6.02 -6.65 -2.84
CA ALA A 131 6.51 -7.01 -1.51
C ALA A 131 5.99 -6.11 -0.37
N ASN A 132 5.38 -4.95 -0.68
CA ASN A 132 5.10 -3.94 0.36
C ASN A 132 3.69 -3.33 0.32
N PHE A 133 2.98 -3.47 -0.80
CA PHE A 133 1.68 -2.83 -1.02
C PHE A 133 0.69 -3.80 -1.70
N PRO A 134 -0.62 -3.61 -1.49
CA PRO A 134 -1.62 -4.37 -2.21
C PRO A 134 -1.71 -3.90 -3.67
N PRO A 135 -2.02 -4.79 -4.62
CA PRO A 135 -2.09 -4.46 -6.04
C PRO A 135 -3.01 -3.29 -6.41
N SER A 136 -4.06 -3.05 -5.63
CA SER A 136 -5.00 -1.93 -5.82
C SER A 136 -4.35 -0.55 -5.69
N LEU A 137 -3.18 -0.46 -5.03
CA LEU A 137 -2.44 0.78 -4.81
C LEU A 137 -1.31 0.98 -5.83
N HIS A 138 -0.93 -0.04 -6.61
CA HIS A 138 0.29 0.02 -7.44
C HIS A 138 0.25 1.12 -8.49
N ALA A 139 -0.84 1.23 -9.25
CA ALA A 139 -0.94 2.21 -10.33
C ALA A 139 -0.83 3.65 -9.82
N GLU A 140 -1.55 3.94 -8.74
CA GLU A 140 -1.56 5.27 -8.11
C GLU A 140 -0.21 5.60 -7.44
N LEU A 141 0.44 4.62 -6.80
CA LEU A 141 1.79 4.78 -6.26
C LEU A 141 2.79 5.12 -7.37
N CYS A 142 2.76 4.40 -8.49
CA CYS A 142 3.61 4.70 -9.65
C CYS A 142 3.38 6.12 -10.16
N GLU A 143 2.13 6.53 -10.32
CA GLU A 143 1.77 7.89 -10.73
C GLU A 143 2.30 8.94 -9.74
N ALA A 144 2.12 8.72 -8.44
CA ALA A 144 2.56 9.63 -7.38
C ALA A 144 4.09 9.84 -7.37
N VAL A 145 4.87 8.83 -7.76
CA VAL A 145 6.34 8.94 -7.87
C VAL A 145 6.83 9.23 -9.28
N GLY A 146 5.92 9.38 -10.26
CA GLY A 146 6.26 9.64 -11.65
C GLY A 146 6.93 8.46 -12.37
N LEU A 147 6.68 7.23 -11.92
CA LEU A 147 7.11 6.02 -12.61
C LEU A 147 6.13 5.68 -13.74
N GLU A 148 6.66 5.51 -14.95
CA GLU A 148 5.86 4.94 -16.03
C GLU A 148 5.59 3.47 -15.70
N SER A 149 4.32 3.12 -15.49
CA SER A 149 3.93 1.73 -15.39
C SER A 149 4.27 1.05 -16.72
N ALA A 150 5.13 0.04 -16.71
CA ALA A 150 5.23 -0.85 -17.85
C ALA A 150 3.81 -1.33 -18.21
N PRO A 151 3.46 -1.46 -19.50
CA PRO A 151 2.25 -2.17 -19.88
C PRO A 151 2.22 -3.49 -19.13
N ALA A 152 1.04 -3.99 -18.79
CA ALA A 152 0.87 -5.32 -18.23
C ALA A 152 1.24 -6.40 -19.27
N GLU A 153 2.49 -6.40 -19.76
CA GLU A 153 3.08 -7.50 -20.47
C GLU A 153 3.18 -8.63 -19.47
N VAL A 154 2.20 -9.53 -19.61
CA VAL A 154 2.19 -10.94 -19.21
C VAL A 154 2.99 -11.17 -17.94
N ALA A 155 2.29 -11.17 -16.79
CA ALA A 155 2.74 -11.68 -15.49
C ALA A 155 3.95 -12.62 -15.62
N LEU A 156 5.14 -12.03 -15.73
CA LEU A 156 6.38 -12.77 -15.90
C LEU A 156 6.69 -13.24 -14.50
N ARG A 157 6.33 -14.52 -14.30
CA ARG A 157 6.64 -15.38 -13.16
C ARG A 157 7.77 -14.79 -12.32
N THR A 158 7.43 -14.03 -11.29
CA THR A 158 8.40 -13.57 -10.30
C THR A 158 8.77 -14.78 -9.45
N THR A 159 10.06 -15.13 -9.47
CA THR A 159 10.63 -16.32 -8.85
C THR A 159 10.83 -16.19 -7.33
N ALA A 160 10.04 -15.37 -6.63
CA ALA A 160 10.19 -15.21 -5.18
C ALA A 160 8.91 -14.83 -4.40
N GLY A 161 7.73 -14.74 -5.04
CA GLY A 161 6.48 -14.44 -4.36
C GLY A 161 5.51 -15.62 -4.39
N ARG A 162 4.95 -16.04 -3.24
CA ARG A 162 3.83 -16.98 -3.15
C ARG A 162 2.71 -16.53 -4.10
N ARG A 163 2.49 -17.30 -5.17
CA ARG A 163 1.54 -17.02 -6.26
C ARG A 163 0.16 -16.71 -5.68
N ARG A 164 -0.46 -15.58 -6.06
CA ARG A 164 -1.85 -15.28 -5.71
C ARG A 164 -2.72 -16.42 -6.21
N ASP A 165 -3.28 -17.21 -5.29
CA ASP A 165 -4.07 -18.37 -5.65
C ASP A 165 -5.41 -17.89 -6.24
N GLY A 166 -5.66 -18.16 -7.52
CA GLY A 166 -6.96 -17.87 -8.15
C GLY A 166 -8.13 -18.49 -7.39
N ARG A 167 -7.85 -19.58 -6.65
CA ARG A 167 -8.78 -20.25 -5.76
C ARG A 167 -9.29 -19.34 -4.64
N MET A 168 -8.48 -18.46 -4.08
CA MET A 168 -8.94 -17.55 -3.03
C MET A 168 -10.02 -16.61 -3.56
N ARG A 169 -9.84 -16.07 -4.77
CA ARG A 169 -10.85 -15.19 -5.39
C ARG A 169 -12.18 -15.92 -5.53
N GLU A 170 -12.15 -17.13 -6.07
CA GLU A 170 -13.35 -17.95 -6.26
C GLU A 170 -14.03 -18.28 -4.92
N LEU A 171 -13.25 -18.72 -3.92
CA LEU A 171 -13.75 -19.07 -2.59
C LEU A 171 -14.40 -17.86 -1.89
N VAL A 172 -13.73 -16.70 -1.91
CA VAL A 172 -14.24 -15.48 -1.26
C VAL A 172 -15.47 -14.96 -1.98
N LEU A 173 -15.47 -14.86 -3.31
CA LEU A 173 -16.66 -14.40 -4.04
C LEU A 173 -17.85 -15.34 -3.82
N THR A 174 -17.62 -16.65 -3.81
CA THR A 174 -18.66 -17.64 -3.54
C THR A 174 -19.17 -17.52 -2.10
N ALA A 175 -18.28 -17.43 -1.12
CA ALA A 175 -18.64 -17.28 0.29
C ALA A 175 -19.52 -16.05 0.56
N TYR A 176 -19.31 -14.95 -0.16
CA TYR A 176 -20.12 -13.74 -0.03
C TYR A 176 -21.24 -13.62 -1.09
N GLU A 177 -21.58 -14.73 -1.75
CA GLU A 177 -22.66 -14.81 -2.75
C GLU A 177 -22.52 -13.77 -3.88
N TYR A 178 -21.28 -13.45 -4.26
CA TYR A 178 -20.98 -12.42 -5.25
C TYR A 178 -21.60 -11.06 -4.89
N ARG A 179 -21.53 -10.66 -3.62
CA ARG A 179 -21.94 -9.33 -3.18
C ARG A 179 -20.84 -8.62 -2.42
N CYS A 180 -20.74 -7.31 -2.62
CA CYS A 180 -19.87 -6.46 -1.82
C CYS A 180 -20.26 -6.52 -0.34
N ALA A 181 -19.32 -6.87 0.54
CA ALA A 181 -19.54 -6.98 1.99
C ALA A 181 -19.97 -5.64 2.63
N PHE A 182 -19.59 -4.51 2.03
CA PHE A 182 -19.90 -3.17 2.53
C PHE A 182 -21.25 -2.63 2.05
N CYS A 183 -21.57 -2.72 0.76
CA CYS A 183 -22.76 -2.09 0.19
C CYS A 183 -23.76 -3.04 -0.48
N GLY A 184 -23.43 -4.31 -0.61
CA GLY A 184 -24.29 -5.31 -1.26
C GLY A 184 -24.29 -5.26 -2.79
N TYR A 185 -23.49 -4.41 -3.43
CA TYR A 185 -23.37 -4.39 -4.90
C TYR A 185 -23.03 -5.78 -5.44
N ASP A 186 -23.79 -6.23 -6.43
CA ASP A 186 -23.80 -7.59 -6.97
C ASP A 186 -23.86 -7.60 -8.51
N GLY A 187 -23.48 -6.48 -9.15
CA GLY A 187 -23.64 -6.27 -10.59
C GLY A 187 -22.94 -7.32 -11.47
N ARG A 188 -23.59 -7.68 -12.59
CA ARG A 188 -23.13 -8.73 -13.52
C ARG A 188 -23.36 -8.33 -14.98
N ILE A 189 -22.52 -8.86 -15.87
CA ILE A 189 -22.73 -8.88 -17.32
C ILE A 189 -22.79 -10.35 -17.75
N GLY A 190 -24.00 -10.85 -18.01
CA GLY A 190 -24.23 -12.28 -18.18
C GLY A 190 -23.80 -13.08 -16.94
N PRO A 191 -23.01 -14.17 -17.08
CA PRO A 191 -22.56 -14.95 -15.93
C PRO A 191 -21.40 -14.28 -15.16
N VAL A 192 -20.79 -13.22 -15.69
CA VAL A 192 -19.57 -12.63 -15.14
C VAL A 192 -19.91 -11.51 -14.15
N ALA A 193 -19.40 -11.61 -12.92
CA ALA A 193 -19.48 -10.53 -11.94
C ALA A 193 -18.66 -9.31 -12.40
N ALA A 194 -19.30 -8.14 -12.47
CA ALA A 194 -18.70 -6.92 -12.98
C ALA A 194 -18.27 -6.02 -11.82
N GLY A 195 -16.96 -5.86 -11.61
CA GLY A 195 -16.42 -4.96 -10.59
C GLY A 195 -16.44 -5.53 -9.17
N LEU A 196 -16.42 -6.86 -9.01
CA LEU A 196 -16.23 -7.54 -7.72
C LEU A 196 -14.85 -8.16 -7.61
N GLU A 197 -14.26 -8.03 -6.42
CA GLU A 197 -12.88 -8.38 -6.13
C GLU A 197 -12.77 -9.06 -4.76
N ALA A 198 -11.81 -9.97 -4.62
CA ALA A 198 -11.44 -10.52 -3.32
C ALA A 198 -10.34 -9.66 -2.72
N ALA A 199 -10.67 -8.99 -1.62
CA ALA A 199 -9.76 -8.15 -0.86
C ALA A 199 -9.22 -8.92 0.33
N HIS A 200 -7.91 -8.83 0.57
CA HIS A 200 -7.27 -9.32 1.78
C HIS A 200 -7.49 -8.33 2.91
N VAL A 201 -7.95 -8.79 4.08
CA VAL A 201 -8.08 -7.94 5.27
C VAL A 201 -6.71 -7.66 5.85
N ARG A 202 -5.94 -8.71 6.15
CA ARG A 202 -4.51 -8.62 6.39
C ARG A 202 -3.77 -8.80 5.08
N TRP A 203 -2.97 -7.81 4.70
CA TRP A 203 -2.28 -7.82 3.42
C TRP A 203 -1.32 -9.01 3.30
N TRP A 204 -1.30 -9.57 2.11
CA TRP A 204 -0.43 -10.69 1.76
C TRP A 204 1.07 -10.38 2.01
N ALA A 205 1.51 -9.16 1.71
CA ALA A 205 2.87 -8.66 1.98
C ALA A 205 3.27 -8.67 3.48
N PHE A 206 2.31 -8.86 4.39
CA PHE A 206 2.52 -8.87 5.84
C PHE A 206 1.91 -10.12 6.47
N ASP A 207 2.13 -11.29 5.88
CA ASP A 207 1.67 -12.63 6.32
C ASP A 207 0.14 -12.81 6.35
N GLY A 208 -0.59 -12.10 5.49
CA GLY A 208 -2.01 -12.38 5.27
C GLY A 208 -2.21 -13.72 4.55
N PRO A 209 -2.93 -14.71 5.13
CA PRO A 209 -3.20 -15.97 4.47
C PRO A 209 -4.24 -15.82 3.34
N ASP A 210 -4.25 -16.77 2.42
CA ASP A 210 -5.23 -16.87 1.33
C ASP A 210 -6.48 -17.67 1.76
N ASP A 211 -6.97 -17.40 2.96
CA ASP A 211 -8.13 -18.06 3.57
C ASP A 211 -9.36 -17.14 3.57
N VAL A 212 -10.57 -17.73 3.61
CA VAL A 212 -11.83 -16.96 3.54
C VAL A 212 -12.03 -16.05 4.75
N ASP A 213 -11.52 -16.44 5.92
CA ASP A 213 -11.55 -15.62 7.15
C ASP A 213 -10.53 -14.47 7.14
N ASN A 214 -9.70 -14.37 6.10
CA ASN A 214 -8.89 -13.19 5.77
C ASN A 214 -9.39 -12.47 4.50
N GLY A 215 -10.55 -12.88 3.96
CA GLY A 215 -11.09 -12.41 2.69
C GLY A 215 -12.40 -11.64 2.82
N LEU A 216 -12.54 -10.58 2.03
CA LEU A 216 -13.80 -9.88 1.79
C LEU A 216 -14.09 -9.84 0.29
N CYS A 217 -15.33 -10.13 -0.10
CA CYS A 217 -15.80 -9.80 -1.45
C CYS A 217 -16.20 -8.32 -1.46
N LEU A 218 -15.51 -7.47 -2.23
CA LEU A 218 -15.73 -6.03 -2.28
C LEU A 218 -15.94 -5.58 -3.72
N CYS A 219 -16.76 -4.54 -3.94
CA CYS A 219 -16.75 -3.86 -5.23
C CYS A 219 -15.46 -3.06 -5.41
N SER A 220 -15.04 -2.79 -6.65
CA SER A 220 -13.75 -2.12 -6.95
C SER A 220 -13.57 -0.79 -6.20
N LEU A 221 -14.65 -0.01 -6.03
CA LEU A 221 -14.63 1.22 -5.23
C LEU A 221 -14.30 0.94 -3.76
N HIS A 222 -15.03 0.02 -3.13
CA HIS A 222 -14.85 -0.28 -1.71
C HIS A 222 -13.57 -1.03 -1.42
N HIS A 223 -13.07 -1.86 -2.34
CA HIS A 223 -11.75 -2.46 -2.23
C HIS A 223 -10.67 -1.38 -2.18
N LYS A 224 -10.70 -0.43 -3.11
CA LYS A 224 -9.75 0.69 -3.12
C LYS A 224 -9.84 1.52 -1.83
N LEU A 225 -11.05 1.87 -1.38
CA LEU A 225 -11.24 2.63 -0.15
C LEU A 225 -10.81 1.86 1.11
N PHE A 226 -10.97 0.53 1.12
CA PHE A 226 -10.52 -0.33 2.20
C PHE A 226 -8.99 -0.40 2.28
N ASP A 227 -8.30 -0.55 1.14
CA ASP A 227 -6.83 -0.54 1.09
C ASP A 227 -6.23 0.85 1.34
N LYS A 228 -6.95 1.93 1.03
CA LYS A 228 -6.55 3.29 1.43
C LYS A 228 -6.82 3.58 2.92
N GLY A 229 -7.53 2.70 3.63
CA GLY A 229 -7.88 2.89 5.04
C GLY A 229 -9.03 3.87 5.30
N VAL A 230 -9.83 4.17 4.26
CA VAL A 230 -11.07 4.94 4.38
C VAL A 230 -12.17 4.09 5.02
N LEU A 231 -12.24 2.81 4.63
CA LEU A 231 -13.16 1.83 5.20
C LEU A 231 -12.38 0.81 6.04
N GLY A 232 -13.03 0.28 7.07
CA GLY A 232 -12.48 -0.78 7.92
C GLY A 232 -13.59 -1.67 8.48
N VAL A 233 -13.21 -2.73 9.20
CA VAL A 233 -14.14 -3.62 9.90
C VAL A 233 -13.78 -3.63 11.38
N GLY A 234 -14.67 -3.10 12.22
CA GLY A 234 -14.50 -3.05 13.66
C GLY A 234 -15.16 -4.21 14.39
N ASP A 235 -15.33 -4.04 15.70
CA ASP A 235 -15.99 -5.02 16.57
C ASP A 235 -17.44 -5.29 16.16
N GLY A 236 -17.88 -6.53 16.42
CA GLY A 236 -19.20 -7.00 16.00
C GLY A 236 -19.44 -6.94 14.49
N HIS A 237 -18.36 -6.98 13.69
CA HIS A 237 -18.37 -6.88 12.23
C HIS A 237 -19.11 -5.64 11.74
N ARG A 238 -18.85 -4.50 12.39
CA ARG A 238 -19.41 -3.20 12.02
C ARG A 238 -18.48 -2.49 11.06
N VAL A 239 -19.05 -1.82 10.07
CA VAL A 239 -18.28 -1.03 9.10
C VAL A 239 -17.76 0.24 9.76
N LEU A 240 -16.45 0.44 9.68
CA LEU A 240 -15.79 1.69 10.10
C LEU A 240 -15.61 2.59 8.88
N VAL A 241 -15.83 3.89 9.08
CA VAL A 241 -15.54 4.93 8.08
C VAL A 241 -14.59 5.94 8.71
N SER A 242 -13.47 6.23 8.08
CA SER A 242 -12.51 7.24 8.56
C SER A 242 -13.15 8.63 8.66
N GLN A 243 -12.90 9.35 9.76
CA GLN A 243 -13.29 10.76 9.89
C GLN A 243 -12.57 11.67 8.89
N SER A 244 -11.40 11.26 8.38
CA SER A 244 -10.64 12.00 7.38
C SER A 244 -11.26 11.93 5.98
N PHE A 245 -12.23 11.03 5.75
CA PHE A 245 -12.96 11.00 4.49
C PHE A 245 -13.96 12.16 4.40
N VAL A 246 -13.80 12.98 3.37
CA VAL A 246 -14.66 14.11 3.03
C VAL A 246 -15.35 13.83 1.70
N GLY A 247 -16.68 13.85 1.71
CA GLY A 247 -17.49 13.68 0.52
C GLY A 247 -18.86 14.30 0.70
N HIS A 248 -19.20 15.28 -0.14
CA HIS A 248 -20.42 16.07 0.01
C HIS A 248 -21.56 15.62 -0.91
N SER A 249 -21.24 14.89 -1.98
CA SER A 249 -22.24 14.41 -2.93
C SER A 249 -23.12 13.30 -2.34
N ALA A 250 -24.33 13.15 -2.86
CA ALA A 250 -25.20 12.04 -2.50
C ALA A 250 -24.53 10.68 -2.75
N ALA A 251 -23.74 10.57 -3.83
CA ALA A 251 -22.95 9.37 -4.14
C ALA A 251 -21.90 9.07 -3.06
N ALA A 252 -21.09 10.06 -2.67
CA ALA A 252 -20.09 9.86 -1.62
C ALA A 252 -20.73 9.51 -0.27
N ARG A 253 -21.89 10.10 0.02
CA ARG A 253 -22.64 9.77 1.23
C ARG A 253 -23.16 8.35 1.21
N ALA A 254 -23.91 7.98 0.18
CA ALA A 254 -24.53 6.66 0.05
C ALA A 254 -23.49 5.54 -0.04
N GLN A 255 -22.39 5.76 -0.77
CA GLN A 255 -21.35 4.77 -0.97
C GLN A 255 -20.34 4.71 0.17
N VAL A 256 -20.20 5.74 1.01
CA VAL A 256 -19.13 5.75 2.02
C VAL A 256 -19.64 6.16 3.40
N THR A 257 -20.07 7.41 3.60
CA THR A 257 -20.32 7.89 4.96
C THR A 257 -21.50 7.21 5.64
N ASP A 258 -22.53 6.84 4.87
CA ASP A 258 -23.74 6.19 5.38
C ASP A 258 -23.52 4.73 5.75
N LEU A 259 -22.36 4.16 5.39
CA LEU A 259 -21.95 2.83 5.82
C LEU A 259 -21.51 2.79 7.29
N SER A 260 -21.15 3.93 7.89
CA SER A 260 -20.62 3.97 9.26
C SER A 260 -21.56 3.28 10.26
N GLY A 261 -21.05 2.24 10.94
CA GLY A 261 -21.78 1.46 11.94
C GLY A 261 -22.79 0.45 11.38
N ARG A 262 -22.94 0.34 10.07
CA ARG A 262 -23.78 -0.72 9.47
C ARG A 262 -23.16 -2.10 9.76
N PRO A 263 -23.99 -3.15 9.91
CA PRO A 263 -23.46 -4.50 9.93
C PRO A 263 -22.82 -4.82 8.57
N LEU A 264 -21.64 -5.42 8.59
CA LEU A 264 -21.00 -5.98 7.41
C LEU A 264 -21.85 -7.16 6.91
N LEU A 265 -22.05 -7.27 5.60
CA LEU A 265 -22.63 -8.47 5.00
C LEU A 265 -21.58 -9.58 5.09
N GLY A 266 -21.82 -10.55 5.98
CA GLY A 266 -20.95 -11.69 6.18
C GLY A 266 -21.07 -12.75 5.07
N PRO A 267 -20.21 -13.78 5.11
CA PRO A 267 -20.31 -14.90 4.20
C PRO A 267 -21.55 -15.77 4.51
N GLN A 268 -21.83 -16.74 3.64
CA GLN A 268 -22.88 -17.73 3.79
C GLN A 268 -22.82 -18.44 5.15
N PRO A 269 -23.98 -18.84 5.71
CA PRO A 269 -24.02 -19.64 6.94
C PRO A 269 -23.10 -20.85 6.88
N GLY A 270 -22.36 -21.10 7.96
CA GLY A 270 -21.38 -22.18 8.03
C GLY A 270 -19.97 -21.80 7.56
N THR A 271 -19.79 -20.62 6.95
CA THR A 271 -18.46 -20.07 6.66
C THR A 271 -18.03 -19.11 7.77
N ALA A 272 -16.79 -19.25 8.23
CA ALA A 272 -16.24 -18.33 9.23
C ALA A 272 -16.18 -16.90 8.67
N PRO A 273 -16.68 -15.89 9.40
CA PRO A 273 -16.49 -14.51 9.01
C PRO A 273 -15.02 -14.10 9.22
N VAL A 274 -14.66 -12.89 8.79
CA VAL A 274 -13.29 -12.39 8.95
C VAL A 274 -12.83 -12.52 10.40
N ALA A 275 -11.67 -13.13 10.63
CA ALA A 275 -11.11 -13.36 11.95
C ALA A 275 -10.68 -12.05 12.65
N ALA A 276 -10.76 -12.03 13.99
CA ALA A 276 -10.43 -10.83 14.77
C ALA A 276 -9.00 -10.33 14.54
N SER A 277 -8.03 -11.25 14.54
CA SER A 277 -6.61 -10.92 14.31
C SER A 277 -6.36 -10.17 13.00
N HIS A 278 -7.10 -10.49 11.92
CA HIS A 278 -6.98 -9.79 10.64
C HIS A 278 -7.62 -8.41 10.68
N ARG A 279 -8.80 -8.28 11.31
CA ARG A 279 -9.46 -6.97 11.50
C ARG A 279 -8.64 -6.03 12.37
N ASP A 280 -8.07 -6.54 13.46
CA ASP A 280 -7.24 -5.79 14.39
C ASP A 280 -5.97 -5.31 13.69
N TRP A 281 -5.36 -6.18 12.89
CA TRP A 281 -4.22 -5.80 12.04
C TRP A 281 -4.60 -4.69 11.07
N HIS A 282 -5.71 -4.82 10.32
CA HIS A 282 -6.13 -3.81 9.35
C HIS A 282 -6.41 -2.47 10.03
N THR A 283 -7.12 -2.50 11.15
CA THR A 283 -7.44 -1.32 11.95
C THR A 283 -6.18 -0.61 12.44
N ALA A 284 -5.16 -1.36 12.86
CA ALA A 284 -3.90 -0.80 13.33
C ALA A 284 -2.95 -0.33 12.21
N GLN A 285 -2.97 -0.98 11.06
CA GLN A 285 -1.93 -0.85 10.03
C GLN A 285 -2.38 -0.14 8.75
N VAL A 286 -3.68 -0.06 8.49
CA VAL A 286 -4.25 0.46 7.24
C VAL A 286 -5.29 1.54 7.50
N PHE A 287 -6.23 1.30 8.41
CA PHE A 287 -7.30 2.26 8.72
C PHE A 287 -6.76 3.62 9.18
N ARG A 288 -7.33 4.71 8.67
CA ARG A 288 -6.82 6.07 8.93
C ARG A 288 -7.66 6.85 9.90
N GLY A 289 -7.00 7.42 10.90
CA GLY A 289 -7.61 8.32 11.87
C GLY A 289 -8.66 7.62 12.74
N ALA A 290 -9.54 8.40 13.36
CA ALA A 290 -10.62 7.88 14.17
C ALA A 290 -11.81 7.44 13.30
N PRO A 291 -12.59 6.43 13.74
CA PRO A 291 -13.84 6.09 13.10
C PRO A 291 -14.88 7.20 13.29
N ARG A 292 -15.63 7.51 12.23
CA ARG A 292 -16.78 8.40 12.27
C ARG A 292 -17.84 7.79 13.18
N PRO A 293 -18.49 8.57 14.07
CA PRO A 293 -19.61 8.05 14.85
C PRO A 293 -20.67 7.43 13.95
N ALA A 294 -21.24 6.30 14.37
CA ALA A 294 -22.36 5.71 13.66
C ALA A 294 -23.51 6.73 13.63
N ARG A 295 -24.18 6.88 12.48
CA ARG A 295 -25.44 7.61 12.46
C ARG A 295 -26.43 6.79 13.26
N THR A 296 -26.92 7.32 14.39
CA THR A 296 -28.15 6.84 14.99
C THR A 296 -29.22 6.89 13.90
N ALA A 297 -29.83 5.74 13.59
CA ALA A 297 -31.00 5.73 12.74
C ALA A 297 -32.03 6.70 13.35
N PRO A 298 -32.72 7.55 12.56
CA PRO A 298 -33.87 8.25 13.09
C PRO A 298 -34.84 7.20 13.65
N SER A 299 -35.31 7.41 14.89
CA SER A 299 -36.36 6.57 15.47
C SER A 299 -37.50 6.47 14.45
N PRO A 300 -38.04 5.28 14.18
CA PRO A 300 -39.27 5.18 13.39
C PRO A 300 -40.35 6.00 14.11
N ALA A 301 -40.94 6.94 13.38
CA ALA A 301 -42.10 7.70 13.81
C ALA A 301 -43.36 6.83 13.80
#